data_AF-A0A6P0XCS5-F1
#
_entry.id   AF-A0A6P0XCS5-F1
#
_cell.length_a   1.000
_cell.length_b   1.000
_cell.length_c   1.000
_cell.angle_alpha   90.00
_cell.angle_beta   90.00
_cell.angle_gamma   90.00
#
_symmetry.space_group_name_H-M   'P 1'
#
loop_
_entity.id
_entity.type
_entity.pdbx_description
1 polymer ?
#
loop_
_entity_poly.entity_id
_entity_poly.type
_entity_poly.pdbx_seq_one_letter_code
_entity_poly.pdbx_strand_id
1 'polypeptide(L)'
;MIPRLGPDLPNITVVYEIRSMKKNRIWKVVAAVAIALSLCINTAVLPVMAEQILPHPDPIFTGKMGLTYENSQSVKADLKLPSTFGVEDAPNILLVMLDDVGLSTV
;
A
#
# COMPACT_ATOMS: atom_id res chain seq x y z
N MET A 1 59.34 -50.54 -27.72
CA MET A 1 58.93 -49.44 -28.62
C MET A 1 58.02 -48.52 -27.80
N ILE A 2 58.56 -47.42 -27.28
CA ILE A 2 57.82 -46.49 -26.41
C ILE A 2 57.22 -45.41 -27.32
N PRO A 3 55.90 -45.22 -27.40
CA PRO A 3 55.35 -44.14 -28.20
C PRO A 3 55.60 -42.80 -27.49
N ARG A 4 56.20 -41.85 -28.22
CA ARG A 4 56.42 -40.48 -27.73
C ARG A 4 55.09 -39.73 -27.69
N LEU A 5 54.70 -39.24 -26.51
CA LEU A 5 53.64 -38.25 -26.35
C LEU A 5 54.13 -36.91 -26.93
N GLY A 6 53.42 -36.40 -27.93
CA GLY A 6 53.61 -35.06 -28.50
C GLY A 6 53.03 -33.95 -27.60
N PRO A 7 53.44 -32.69 -27.82
CA PRO A 7 53.08 -31.54 -26.97
C PRO A 7 51.69 -30.98 -27.29
N ASP A 8 51.15 -30.19 -26.34
CA ASP A 8 49.92 -29.37 -26.40
C ASP A 8 48.58 -29.99 -26.01
N LEU A 9 48.53 -30.60 -24.83
CA LEU A 9 47.29 -30.61 -24.04
C LEU A 9 47.25 -29.35 -23.15
N PRO A 10 46.23 -28.48 -23.28
CA PRO A 10 46.13 -27.31 -22.42
C PRO A 10 46.02 -27.77 -20.96
N ASN A 11 46.85 -27.19 -20.10
CA ASN A 11 46.92 -27.52 -18.68
C ASN A 11 45.51 -27.47 -18.08
N ILE A 12 45.03 -28.65 -17.66
CA ILE A 12 43.66 -28.89 -17.20
C ILE A 12 43.28 -27.87 -16.11
N THR A 13 44.23 -27.48 -15.27
CA THR A 13 44.08 -26.45 -14.22
C THR A 13 43.63 -25.09 -14.79
N VAL A 14 44.24 -24.65 -15.90
CA VAL A 14 43.95 -23.36 -16.54
C VAL A 14 42.54 -23.36 -17.14
N VAL A 15 42.12 -24.50 -17.71
CA VAL A 15 40.77 -24.66 -18.25
C VAL A 15 39.71 -24.59 -17.14
N TYR A 16 39.98 -25.21 -15.97
CA TYR A 16 39.10 -25.13 -14.81
C TYR A 16 39.03 -23.72 -14.23
N GLU A 17 40.15 -23.01 -14.10
CA GLU A 17 40.19 -21.63 -13.64
C GLU A 17 39.38 -20.70 -14.55
N ILE A 18 39.59 -20.78 -15.88
CA ILE A 18 38.86 -19.96 -16.84
C ILE A 18 37.35 -20.27 -16.78
N ARG A 19 36.98 -21.55 -16.67
CA ARG A 19 35.57 -21.96 -16.54
C ARG A 19 34.96 -21.48 -15.21
N SER A 20 35.72 -21.54 -14.12
CA SER A 20 35.33 -21.07 -12.79
C SER A 20 35.13 -19.55 -12.77
N MET A 21 36.07 -18.79 -13.35
CA MET A 21 35.96 -17.34 -13.48
C MET A 21 34.76 -16.92 -14.35
N LYS A 22 34.51 -17.64 -15.45
CA LYS A 22 33.36 -17.37 -16.32
C LYS A 22 32.04 -17.64 -15.60
N LYS A 23 31.96 -18.73 -14.81
CA LYS A 23 30.81 -19.04 -13.95
C LYS A 23 30.59 -17.95 -12.89
N ASN A 24 31.62 -17.52 -12.19
CA ASN A 24 31.53 -16.46 -11.17
C ASN A 24 31.09 -15.11 -11.75
N ARG A 25 31.51 -14.79 -12.97
CA ARG A 25 31.08 -13.58 -13.68
C ARG A 25 29.61 -13.65 -14.08
N ILE A 26 29.13 -14.81 -14.54
CA ILE A 26 27.71 -15.02 -14.88
C ILE A 26 26.82 -14.92 -13.63
N TRP A 27 27.21 -15.53 -12.51
CA TRP A 27 26.42 -15.46 -11.27
C TRP A 27 26.29 -14.04 -10.72
N LYS A 28 27.35 -13.23 -10.82
CA LYS A 28 27.29 -11.80 -10.43
C LYS A 28 26.31 -11.01 -11.28
N VAL A 29 26.26 -11.26 -12.59
CA VAL A 29 25.30 -10.60 -13.49
C VAL A 29 23.88 -11.05 -13.17
N VAL A 30 23.65 -12.34 -12.95
CA VAL A 30 22.33 -12.88 -12.58
C VAL A 30 21.84 -12.27 -11.26
N ALA A 31 22.72 -12.18 -10.24
CA ALA A 31 22.38 -11.55 -8.96
C ALA A 31 22.04 -10.06 -9.12
N ALA A 32 22.83 -9.31 -9.90
CA ALA A 32 22.57 -7.89 -10.16
C ALA A 32 21.24 -7.67 -10.89
N VAL A 33 20.91 -8.51 -11.88
CA VAL A 33 19.63 -8.45 -12.60
C VAL A 33 18.46 -8.79 -11.66
N ALA A 34 18.60 -9.80 -10.80
CA ALA A 34 17.57 -10.15 -9.83
C ALA A 34 17.28 -9.02 -8.84
N ILE A 35 18.33 -8.36 -8.32
CA ILE A 35 18.20 -7.21 -7.40
C ILE A 35 17.53 -6.04 -8.12
N ALA A 36 17.97 -5.70 -9.33
CA ALA A 36 17.39 -4.61 -10.11
C ALA A 36 15.91 -4.87 -10.45
N LEU A 37 15.58 -6.11 -10.85
CA LEU A 37 14.20 -6.50 -11.14
C LEU A 37 13.31 -6.43 -9.90
N SER A 38 13.82 -6.91 -8.76
CA SER A 38 13.09 -6.84 -7.49
C SER A 38 12.88 -5.40 -7.01
N LEU A 39 13.82 -4.49 -7.29
CA LEU A 39 13.67 -3.07 -6.97
C LEU A 39 12.61 -2.41 -7.87
N CYS A 40 12.64 -2.66 -9.19
CA CYS A 40 11.68 -2.10 -10.13
C CYS A 40 10.24 -2.55 -9.87
N ILE A 41 10.03 -3.80 -9.43
CA ILE A 41 8.69 -4.32 -9.10
C ILE A 41 8.11 -3.59 -7.88
N ASN A 42 8.93 -3.28 -6.87
CA ASN A 42 8.46 -2.59 -5.66
C ASN A 42 8.18 -1.09 -5.89
N THR A 43 8.86 -0.44 -6.84
CA THR A 43 8.62 0.98 -7.16
C THR A 43 7.52 1.20 -8.20
N ALA A 44 7.04 0.13 -8.87
CA ALA A 44 5.96 0.21 -9.84
C ALA A 44 4.56 0.20 -9.20
N VAL A 45 4.48 0.11 -7.87
CA VAL A 45 3.25 0.45 -7.15
C VAL A 45 3.06 1.94 -7.31
N LEU A 46 2.31 2.33 -8.35
CA LEU A 46 1.71 3.66 -8.44
C LEU A 46 1.15 3.98 -7.05
N PRO A 47 1.35 5.20 -6.51
CA PRO A 47 0.51 5.63 -5.42
C PRO A 47 -0.91 5.52 -6.00
N VAL A 48 -1.63 4.47 -5.61
CA VAL A 48 -3.08 4.47 -5.67
C VAL A 48 -3.39 5.76 -4.94
N MET A 49 -3.73 6.76 -5.73
CA MET A 49 -4.21 8.04 -5.29
C MET A 49 -5.29 7.64 -4.31
N ALA A 50 -5.00 7.81 -3.02
CA ALA A 50 -6.03 7.86 -2.02
C ALA A 50 -6.93 8.97 -2.54
N GLU A 51 -7.95 8.57 -3.29
CA GLU A 51 -8.96 9.45 -3.80
C GLU A 51 -9.61 9.90 -2.51
N GLN A 52 -9.13 11.05 -2.04
CA GLN A 52 -9.74 11.76 -0.96
C GLN A 52 -11.06 12.22 -1.56
N ILE A 53 -12.03 11.29 -1.53
CA ILE A 53 -13.45 11.55 -1.64
C ILE A 53 -13.71 12.47 -0.46
N LEU A 54 -13.43 13.76 -0.71
CA LEU A 54 -13.96 14.82 0.09
C LEU A 54 -15.47 14.61 0.02
N PRO A 55 -16.17 14.62 1.16
CA PRO A 55 -17.62 14.55 1.15
C PRO A 55 -18.14 15.63 0.20
N HIS A 56 -19.13 15.27 -0.61
CA HIS A 56 -19.77 16.19 -1.52
C HIS A 56 -20.16 17.47 -0.76
N PRO A 57 -20.02 18.66 -1.38
CA PRO A 57 -20.39 19.90 -0.71
C PRO A 57 -21.84 19.82 -0.24
N ASP A 58 -22.10 20.38 0.94
CA ASP A 58 -23.44 20.40 1.49
C ASP A 58 -24.40 21.05 0.48
N PRO A 59 -25.63 20.52 0.36
CA PRO A 59 -26.63 21.10 -0.52
C PRO A 59 -26.90 22.55 -0.11
N ILE A 60 -27.25 23.39 -1.08
CA ILE A 60 -27.60 24.79 -0.84
C ILE A 60 -28.73 24.84 0.20
N PHE A 61 -28.50 25.55 1.30
CA PHE A 61 -29.51 25.76 2.33
C PHE A 61 -30.74 26.46 1.73
N THR A 62 -31.89 25.78 1.75
CA THR A 62 -33.15 26.28 1.18
C THR A 62 -34.05 26.99 2.19
N GLY A 63 -33.61 27.08 3.45
CA GLY A 63 -34.38 27.70 4.53
C GLY A 63 -34.28 29.22 4.52
N LYS A 64 -35.03 29.86 5.40
CA LYS A 64 -34.98 31.31 5.60
C LYS A 64 -34.44 31.61 6.98
N MET A 65 -33.37 32.38 7.06
CA MET A 65 -32.89 32.94 8.33
C MET A 65 -33.62 34.27 8.58
N GLY A 66 -34.52 34.28 9.55
CA GLY A 66 -35.20 35.49 9.99
C GLY A 66 -34.38 36.24 11.04
N LEU A 67 -34.70 37.51 11.27
CA LEU A 67 -34.11 38.31 12.37
C LEU A 67 -34.42 37.74 13.76
N THR A 68 -35.49 36.95 13.86
CA THR A 68 -35.93 36.25 15.08
C THR A 68 -36.27 34.80 14.76
N TYR A 69 -36.36 33.96 15.79
CA TYR A 69 -36.70 32.53 15.66
C TYR A 69 -38.05 32.32 14.95
N GLU A 70 -39.06 33.11 15.31
CA GLU A 70 -40.41 33.07 14.72
C GLU A 70 -40.42 33.35 13.20
N ASN A 71 -39.43 34.11 12.73
CA ASN A 71 -39.29 34.48 11.32
C ASN A 71 -38.32 33.55 10.56
N SER A 72 -37.79 32.53 11.23
CA SER A 72 -36.85 31.58 10.64
C SER A 72 -37.57 30.30 10.22
N GLN A 73 -37.26 29.80 9.03
CA GLN A 73 -37.78 28.52 8.53
C GLN A 73 -36.64 27.50 8.51
N SER A 74 -36.72 26.49 9.38
CA SER A 74 -35.73 25.40 9.39
C SER A 74 -35.94 24.49 8.19
N VAL A 75 -34.86 24.18 7.48
CA VAL A 75 -34.87 23.04 6.55
C VAL A 75 -34.81 21.77 7.40
N LYS A 76 -35.81 20.90 7.24
CA LYS A 76 -35.79 19.59 7.88
C LYS A 76 -34.60 18.83 7.28
N ALA A 77 -33.62 18.49 8.11
CA ALA A 77 -32.53 17.64 7.67
C ALA A 77 -33.12 16.28 7.25
N ASP A 78 -32.81 15.83 6.03
CA ASP A 78 -33.13 14.49 5.54
C ASP A 78 -32.22 13.47 6.23
N LEU A 79 -32.34 13.38 7.55
CA LEU A 79 -31.70 12.34 8.34
C LEU A 79 -32.46 11.05 8.08
N LYS A 80 -31.86 10.16 7.28
CA LYS A 80 -32.31 8.77 7.21
C LYS A 80 -32.14 8.18 8.60
N LEU A 81 -33.27 7.87 9.24
CA LEU A 81 -33.23 7.04 10.44
C LEU A 81 -32.62 5.70 10.04
N PRO A 82 -31.63 5.20 10.79
CA PRO A 82 -31.09 3.88 10.53
C PRO A 82 -32.20 2.84 10.69
N SER A 83 -32.14 1.76 9.93
CA SER A 83 -33.10 0.65 10.05
C SER A 83 -33.10 -0.02 11.43
N THR A 84 -32.07 0.27 12.23
CA THR A 84 -31.89 -0.16 13.62
C THR A 84 -32.38 0.87 14.64
N PHE A 85 -33.06 1.94 14.20
CA PHE A 85 -33.64 2.92 15.13
C PHE A 85 -34.84 2.28 15.84
N GLY A 86 -34.81 2.24 17.17
CA GLY A 86 -35.89 1.68 17.97
C GLY A 86 -35.91 0.15 18.05
N VAL A 87 -34.75 -0.52 18.00
CA VAL A 87 -34.64 -1.97 18.24
C VAL A 87 -35.34 -2.36 19.55
N GLU A 88 -36.31 -3.27 19.46
CA GLU A 88 -36.95 -3.91 20.60
C GLU A 88 -35.95 -4.89 21.27
N ASP A 89 -35.97 -4.97 22.60
CA ASP A 89 -35.04 -5.78 23.42
C ASP A 89 -33.54 -5.47 23.21
N ALA A 90 -33.19 -4.20 22.99
CA ALA A 90 -31.80 -3.78 22.94
C ALA A 90 -31.07 -4.13 24.26
N PRO A 91 -29.83 -4.68 24.21
CA PRO A 91 -29.07 -4.95 25.42
C PRO A 91 -28.75 -3.63 26.16
N ASN A 92 -28.49 -3.72 27.47
CA ASN A 92 -28.07 -2.56 28.25
C ASN A 92 -26.70 -2.06 27.76
N ILE A 93 -26.70 -0.98 26.98
CA ILE A 93 -25.49 -0.37 26.41
C ILE A 93 -25.09 0.84 27.25
N LEU A 94 -23.82 0.88 27.68
CA LEU A 94 -23.19 2.07 28.24
C LEU A 94 -22.28 2.68 27.17
N LEU A 95 -22.66 3.84 26.64
CA LEU A 95 -21.83 4.62 25.73
C LEU A 95 -21.02 5.64 26.53
N VAL A 96 -19.70 5.47 26.55
CA VAL A 96 -18.78 6.47 27.11
C VAL A 96 -18.11 7.20 25.95
N MET A 97 -18.50 8.45 25.75
CA MET A 97 -17.83 9.34 24.78
C MET A 97 -16.68 10.03 25.51
N LEU A 98 -15.46 9.73 25.11
CA LEU A 98 -14.27 10.41 25.58
C LEU A 98 -13.92 11.48 24.54
N ASP A 99 -14.02 12.74 24.95
CA ASP A 99 -13.65 13.87 24.12
C ASP A 99 -12.12 14.04 24.14
N ASP A 100 -11.52 14.38 23.00
CA ASP A 100 -10.09 14.70 22.85
C ASP A 100 -9.06 13.66 23.37
N VAL A 101 -9.42 12.37 23.42
CA VAL A 101 -8.45 11.30 23.73
C VAL A 101 -7.68 10.87 22.48
N GLY A 102 -6.54 11.52 22.23
CA GLY A 102 -5.59 11.13 21.19
C GLY A 102 -4.68 9.97 21.61
N LEU A 103 -4.48 8.97 20.74
CA LEU A 103 -3.47 7.93 20.94
C LEU A 103 -2.08 8.48 20.57
N SER A 104 -1.24 8.78 21.56
CA SER A 104 0.18 9.10 21.34
C SER A 104 1.03 7.86 21.56
N THR A 105 1.72 7.40 20.52
CA THR A 105 2.75 6.37 20.59
C THR A 105 4.12 7.01 20.82
N VAL A 106 4.86 6.49 21.80
CA VAL A 106 6.25 6.87 22.14
C VAL A 106 7.24 6.22 21.18
#